data_AF-A0A0S3F0V5-F1
#
_entry.id   AF-A0A0S3F0V5-F1
#
_cell.length_a   1.000
_cell.length_b   1.000
_cell.length_c   1.000
_cell.angle_alpha   90.00
_cell.angle_beta   90.00
_cell.angle_gamma   90.00
#
_symmetry.space_group_name_H-M   'P 1'
#
loop_
_entity.id
_entity.type
_entity.pdbx_description
1 polymer ?
#
loop_
_entity_poly.entity_id
_entity_poly.type
_entity_poly.pdbx_seq_one_letter_code
_entity_poly.pdbx_strand_id
1 'polypeptide(L)'
;MAEAAVQHSETTPDLGDAIHSEGMEPVGTVAHEGVAPHTDPKAVGMDATAWVSLAMLVFIVLLLVKKVPSLIGGALDGRIAQIKAQLEEASKLRAEAEVLKAEYEAKLASAAGEAEAMRKSAEHEAETLLEDAKVSAAALVVRRQKMAEDKIGAAERSAIAAIRVKAVNAATSAAVTLIAQGHDAKADKTLVDGAIKDLGPVA
;
A
#
# COMPACT_ATOMS: atom_id res chain seq x y z
N MET A 1 -35.97 -43.26 -13.28
CA MET A 1 -37.39 -43.36 -13.61
C MET A 1 -37.94 -41.95 -13.69
N ALA A 2 -38.74 -41.68 -14.74
CA ALA A 2 -39.36 -40.41 -15.17
C ALA A 2 -38.38 -39.38 -15.79
N GLU A 3 -38.22 -39.34 -17.12
CA GLU A 3 -39.06 -38.66 -18.14
C GLU A 3 -39.13 -37.13 -18.00
N ALA A 4 -38.44 -36.42 -18.89
CA ALA A 4 -39.05 -35.60 -19.95
C ALA A 4 -38.04 -34.55 -20.44
N ALA A 5 -37.55 -34.75 -21.66
CA ALA A 5 -36.77 -33.77 -22.40
C ALA A 5 -37.68 -32.61 -22.85
N VAL A 6 -37.25 -31.37 -22.62
CA VAL A 6 -37.82 -30.18 -23.26
C VAL A 6 -36.68 -29.47 -23.98
N GLN A 7 -36.51 -29.82 -25.25
CA GLN A 7 -35.73 -29.05 -26.21
C GLN A 7 -36.63 -27.90 -26.68
N HIS A 8 -36.26 -26.67 -26.34
CA HIS A 8 -36.84 -25.48 -26.97
C HIS A 8 -36.18 -25.31 -28.34
N SER A 9 -36.95 -25.61 -29.38
CA SER A 9 -36.65 -25.30 -30.77
C SER A 9 -36.95 -23.83 -31.05
N GLU A 10 -35.92 -22.98 -31.16
CA GLU A 10 -36.05 -21.69 -31.84
C GLU A 10 -35.75 -21.89 -33.32
N THR A 11 -36.83 -22.12 -34.08
CA THR A 11 -36.83 -22.18 -35.54
C THR A 11 -36.69 -20.76 -36.09
N THR A 12 -35.55 -20.50 -36.72
CA THR A 12 -35.34 -19.40 -37.68
C THR A 12 -36.37 -19.48 -38.81
N PRO A 13 -37.03 -18.38 -39.21
CA PRO A 13 -37.86 -18.39 -40.41
C PRO A 13 -36.95 -18.48 -41.65
N ASP A 14 -36.86 -19.68 -42.22
CA ASP A 14 -36.19 -19.94 -43.50
C ASP A 14 -37.09 -19.52 -44.66
N LEU A 15 -36.44 -18.96 -45.69
CA LEU A 15 -37.02 -18.19 -46.78
C LEU A 15 -37.46 -19.10 -47.96
N GLY A 16 -38.06 -20.26 -47.66
CA GLY A 16 -38.17 -21.37 -48.62
C GLY A 16 -39.56 -21.76 -49.14
N ASP A 17 -40.65 -21.56 -48.40
CA ASP A 17 -41.91 -22.30 -48.68
C ASP A 17 -43.08 -21.43 -49.17
N ALA A 18 -42.91 -20.79 -50.31
CA ALA A 18 -44.05 -20.28 -51.07
C ALA A 18 -43.81 -20.37 -52.58
N ILE A 19 -43.51 -21.57 -53.08
CA ILE A 19 -43.56 -21.87 -54.51
C ILE A 19 -44.42 -23.12 -54.79
N HIS A 20 -45.60 -22.83 -55.35
CA HIS A 20 -46.33 -23.61 -56.34
C HIS A 20 -46.85 -25.03 -56.00
N SER A 21 -48.18 -25.14 -55.89
CA SER A 21 -48.91 -26.29 -56.41
C SER A 21 -50.02 -25.79 -57.35
N GLU A 22 -49.90 -26.15 -58.61
CA GLU A 22 -50.76 -25.82 -59.73
C GLU A 22 -52.13 -26.53 -59.70
N GLY A 23 -53.07 -25.99 -60.47
CA GLY A 23 -54.31 -26.69 -60.84
C GLY A 23 -55.34 -25.84 -61.59
N MET A 24 -55.06 -25.52 -62.86
CA MET A 24 -55.95 -25.41 -64.05
C MET A 24 -57.44 -25.00 -63.86
N GLU A 25 -57.95 -23.93 -64.50
CA GLU A 25 -58.40 -23.90 -65.91
C GLU A 25 -58.72 -22.44 -66.38
N PRO A 26 -58.84 -22.19 -67.70
CA PRO A 26 -58.47 -20.93 -68.35
C PRO A 26 -59.61 -19.92 -68.46
N VAL A 27 -59.39 -18.72 -67.94
CA VAL A 27 -60.28 -17.58 -68.19
C VAL A 27 -59.59 -16.59 -69.11
N GLY A 28 -59.96 -16.69 -70.39
CA GLY A 28 -60.10 -15.56 -71.29
C GLY A 28 -58.89 -14.66 -71.47
N THR A 29 -58.22 -14.85 -72.60
CA THR A 29 -57.53 -13.77 -73.30
C THR A 29 -58.52 -12.63 -73.57
N VAL A 30 -58.59 -11.66 -72.66
CA VAL A 30 -59.01 -10.30 -73.01
C VAL A 30 -57.75 -9.57 -73.45
N ALA A 31 -57.62 -9.44 -74.77
CA ALA A 31 -56.74 -8.45 -75.35
C ALA A 31 -57.07 -7.09 -74.71
N HIS A 32 -56.19 -6.59 -73.84
CA HIS A 32 -56.06 -5.15 -73.63
C HIS A 32 -55.12 -4.63 -74.74
N GLU A 33 -55.60 -4.73 -75.98
CA GLU A 33 -55.23 -3.75 -76.99
C GLU A 33 -56.04 -2.49 -76.68
N GLY A 34 -55.32 -1.42 -76.37
CA GLY A 34 -55.90 -0.16 -75.96
C GLY A 34 -55.02 0.50 -74.92
N VAL A 35 -53.85 0.98 -75.34
CA VAL A 35 -53.25 2.15 -74.70
C VAL A 35 -54.29 3.25 -74.85
N ALA A 36 -55.15 3.38 -73.84
CA ALA A 36 -56.04 4.50 -73.72
C ALA A 36 -55.13 5.73 -73.67
N PRO A 37 -55.26 6.68 -74.61
CA PRO A 37 -54.54 7.93 -74.51
C PRO A 37 -54.92 8.53 -73.16
N HIS A 38 -53.92 8.75 -72.32
CA HIS A 38 -54.10 9.45 -71.05
C HIS A 38 -54.75 10.79 -71.42
N THR A 39 -56.05 10.93 -71.22
CA THR A 39 -56.76 12.17 -71.48
C THR A 39 -56.27 13.14 -70.42
N ASP A 40 -55.31 13.97 -70.79
CA ASP A 40 -54.88 15.13 -70.01
C ASP A 40 -56.13 15.95 -69.66
N PRO A 41 -56.52 16.07 -68.37
CA PRO A 41 -57.47 17.09 -67.98
C PRO A 41 -56.77 18.45 -68.15
N LYS A 42 -56.87 19.02 -69.36
CA LYS A 42 -56.38 20.38 -69.64
C LYS A 42 -57.30 21.39 -68.95
N ALA A 43 -56.97 21.76 -67.73
CA ALA A 43 -57.47 22.99 -67.13
C ALA A 43 -56.63 24.16 -67.68
N VAL A 44 -57.26 25.08 -68.43
CA VAL A 44 -56.61 26.31 -68.95
C VAL A 44 -55.42 26.03 -69.89
N GLY A 45 -55.57 25.13 -70.88
CA GLY A 45 -54.63 25.00 -72.01
C GLY A 45 -53.26 24.34 -71.73
N MET A 46 -52.96 23.92 -70.51
CA MET A 46 -51.71 23.25 -70.13
C MET A 46 -51.93 21.78 -69.75
N ASP A 47 -50.96 20.91 -70.04
CA ASP A 47 -50.97 19.48 -69.68
C ASP A 47 -50.91 19.27 -68.16
N ALA A 48 -51.43 18.15 -67.66
CA ALA A 48 -51.44 17.84 -66.22
C ALA A 48 -50.03 17.78 -65.64
N THR A 49 -49.06 17.31 -66.43
CA THR A 49 -47.63 17.33 -66.10
C THR A 49 -47.09 18.74 -65.92
N ALA A 50 -47.56 19.72 -66.69
CA ALA A 50 -47.17 21.12 -66.54
C ALA A 50 -47.69 21.69 -65.21
N TRP A 51 -48.93 21.40 -64.83
CA TRP A 51 -49.50 21.84 -63.55
C TRP A 51 -48.81 21.17 -62.34
N VAL A 52 -48.47 19.87 -62.45
CA VAL A 52 -47.66 19.15 -61.43
C VAL A 52 -46.26 19.73 -61.33
N SER A 53 -45.60 20.02 -62.45
CA SER A 53 -44.26 20.63 -62.44
C SER A 53 -44.28 22.04 -61.83
N LEU A 54 -45.34 22.82 -62.09
CA LEU A 54 -45.53 24.15 -61.50
C LEU A 54 -45.79 24.07 -59.99
N ALA A 55 -46.63 23.12 -59.55
CA ALA A 55 -46.85 22.86 -58.13
C ALA A 55 -45.57 22.41 -57.40
N MET A 56 -44.76 21.55 -58.04
CA MET A 56 -43.46 21.10 -57.50
C MET A 56 -42.45 22.25 -57.43
N LEU A 57 -42.41 23.12 -58.45
CA LEU A 57 -41.58 24.32 -58.46
C LEU A 57 -41.96 25.26 -57.32
N VAL A 58 -43.25 25.55 -57.14
CA VAL A 58 -43.76 26.38 -56.05
C VAL A 58 -43.44 25.76 -54.69
N PHE A 59 -43.54 24.44 -54.56
CA PHE A 59 -43.16 23.71 -53.35
C PHE A 59 -41.66 23.83 -53.03
N ILE A 60 -40.78 23.65 -54.02
CA ILE A 60 -39.33 23.82 -53.85
C ILE A 60 -39.00 25.27 -53.47
N VAL A 61 -39.61 26.26 -54.14
CA VAL A 61 -39.42 27.67 -53.80
C VAL A 61 -39.88 27.96 -52.38
N LEU A 62 -41.02 27.41 -51.94
CA LEU A 62 -41.50 27.54 -50.57
C LEU A 62 -40.54 26.89 -49.56
N LEU A 63 -39.94 25.74 -49.86
CA LEU A 63 -38.92 25.10 -49.01
C LEU A 63 -37.64 25.94 -48.90
N LEU A 64 -37.22 26.57 -49.99
CA LEU A 64 -36.07 27.48 -50.01
C LEU A 64 -36.36 28.76 -49.21
N VAL A 65 -37.53 29.37 -49.39
CA VAL A 65 -37.96 30.57 -48.63
C VAL A 65 -38.12 30.25 -47.14
N LYS A 66 -38.63 29.06 -46.80
CA LYS A 66 -38.72 28.56 -45.41
C LYS A 66 -37.38 28.03 -44.87
N LYS A 67 -36.29 28.12 -45.66
CA LYS A 67 -34.91 27.79 -45.27
C LYS A 67 -34.73 26.38 -44.71
N VAL A 68 -35.55 25.42 -45.16
CA VAL A 68 -35.46 24.01 -44.77
C VAL A 68 -34.07 23.40 -45.02
N PRO A 69 -33.40 23.61 -46.17
CA PRO A 69 -32.03 23.09 -46.35
C PRO A 69 -31.02 23.71 -45.38
N SER A 70 -31.22 24.97 -44.97
CA SER A 70 -30.35 25.63 -43.98
C SER A 70 -30.53 25.04 -42.58
N LEU A 71 -31.75 24.62 -42.20
CA LEU A 71 -32.01 23.97 -40.91
C LEU A 71 -31.35 22.59 -40.84
N ILE A 72 -31.40 21.83 -41.94
CA ILE A 72 -30.74 20.52 -42.04
C ILE A 72 -29.21 20.70 -41.97
N GLY A 73 -28.66 21.66 -42.72
CA GLY A 73 -27.23 22.00 -42.65
C GLY A 73 -26.79 22.39 -41.23
N GLY A 74 -27.54 23.27 -40.56
CA GLY A 74 -27.25 23.67 -39.19
C GLY A 74 -27.32 22.54 -38.17
N ALA A 75 -28.24 21.58 -38.34
CA ALA A 75 -28.31 20.40 -37.48
C ALA A 75 -27.10 19.47 -37.68
N LEU A 76 -26.65 19.27 -38.92
CA LEU A 76 -25.45 18.50 -39.23
C LEU A 76 -24.19 19.19 -38.68
N ASP A 77 -24.07 20.51 -38.87
CA ASP A 77 -22.95 21.29 -38.32
C ASP A 77 -22.94 21.24 -36.80
N GLY A 78 -24.10 21.31 -36.15
CA GLY A 78 -24.24 21.12 -34.71
C GLY A 78 -23.77 19.74 -34.24
N ARG A 79 -24.10 18.67 -34.99
CA ARG A 79 -23.59 17.32 -34.71
C ARG A 79 -22.08 17.22 -34.91
N ILE A 80 -21.54 17.81 -35.96
CA ILE A 80 -20.09 17.83 -36.21
C ILE A 80 -19.37 18.57 -35.08
N ALA A 81 -19.89 19.72 -34.64
CA ALA A 81 -19.33 20.48 -33.53
C ALA A 81 -19.37 19.67 -32.21
N GLN A 82 -20.48 18.98 -31.95
CA GLN A 82 -20.62 18.12 -30.77
C GLN A 82 -19.64 16.93 -30.79
N ILE A 83 -19.42 16.31 -31.95
CA ILE A 83 -18.45 15.21 -32.12
C ILE A 83 -17.03 15.72 -31.94
N LYS A 84 -16.69 16.88 -32.53
CA LYS A 84 -15.38 17.51 -32.35
C LYS A 84 -15.09 17.82 -30.89
N ALA A 85 -16.04 18.42 -30.18
CA ALA A 85 -15.91 18.71 -28.76
C ALA A 85 -15.68 17.44 -27.92
N GLN A 86 -16.45 16.38 -28.17
CA GLN A 86 -16.26 15.08 -27.49
C GLN A 86 -14.91 14.44 -27.81
N LEU A 87 -14.43 14.55 -29.07
CA LEU A 87 -13.13 14.01 -29.46
C LEU A 87 -11.98 14.80 -28.81
N GLU A 88 -12.09 16.12 -28.74
CA GLU A 88 -11.14 16.98 -28.02
C GLU A 88 -11.11 16.63 -26.53
N GLU A 89 -12.28 16.52 -25.89
CA GLU A 89 -12.39 16.12 -24.48
C GLU A 89 -11.81 14.74 -24.22
N ALA A 90 -12.11 13.75 -25.07
CA ALA A 90 -11.54 12.40 -24.98
C ALA A 90 -10.02 12.42 -25.17
N SER A 91 -9.51 13.21 -26.13
CA SER A 91 -8.07 13.35 -26.36
C SER A 91 -7.36 13.99 -25.16
N LYS A 92 -7.98 15.01 -24.56
CA LYS A 92 -7.50 15.67 -23.35
C LYS A 92 -7.50 14.71 -22.17
N LEU A 93 -8.58 13.97 -21.95
CA LEU A 93 -8.68 12.99 -20.88
C LEU A 93 -7.65 11.88 -21.03
N ARG A 94 -7.37 11.44 -22.27
CA ARG A 94 -6.30 10.49 -22.55
C ARG A 94 -4.92 11.07 -22.23
N ALA A 95 -4.64 12.32 -22.64
CA ALA A 95 -3.39 12.98 -22.32
C ALA A 95 -3.20 13.13 -20.80
N GLU A 96 -4.25 13.51 -20.07
CA GLU A 96 -4.22 13.58 -18.60
C GLU A 96 -3.99 12.20 -17.97
N ALA A 97 -4.60 11.14 -18.49
CA ALA A 97 -4.37 9.78 -18.01
C ALA A 97 -2.93 9.30 -18.29
N GLU A 98 -2.36 9.63 -19.44
CA GLU A 98 -0.97 9.30 -19.79
C GLU A 98 0.02 10.05 -18.90
N VAL A 99 -0.22 11.34 -18.62
CA VAL A 99 0.57 12.13 -17.66
C VAL A 99 0.47 11.53 -16.26
N LEU A 100 -0.75 11.24 -15.80
CA LEU A 100 -0.96 10.67 -14.48
C LEU A 100 -0.26 9.32 -14.33
N LYS A 101 -0.33 8.46 -15.35
CA LYS A 101 0.38 7.19 -15.37
C LYS A 101 1.89 7.39 -15.25
N ALA A 102 2.47 8.29 -16.03
CA ALA A 102 3.90 8.59 -15.96
C ALA A 102 4.31 9.12 -14.58
N GLU A 103 3.49 9.97 -13.96
CA GLU A 103 3.73 10.44 -12.59
C GLU A 103 3.71 9.30 -11.57
N TYR A 104 2.74 8.38 -11.67
CA TYR A 104 2.68 7.23 -10.75
C TYR A 104 3.83 6.26 -10.97
N GLU A 105 4.25 6.00 -12.21
CA GLU A 105 5.43 5.18 -12.51
C GLU A 105 6.71 5.82 -11.93
N ALA A 106 6.87 7.14 -12.09
CA ALA A 106 7.99 7.87 -11.50
C ALA A 106 7.95 7.85 -9.96
N LYS A 107 6.77 8.05 -9.35
CA LYS A 107 6.58 7.96 -7.89
C LYS A 107 6.88 6.55 -7.38
N LEU A 108 6.49 5.51 -8.10
CA LEU A 108 6.75 4.13 -7.72
C LEU A 108 8.25 3.80 -7.80
N ALA A 109 8.94 4.29 -8.84
CA ALA A 109 10.39 4.16 -8.95
C ALA A 109 11.13 4.92 -7.84
N SER A 110 10.71 6.15 -7.51
CA SER A 110 11.26 6.93 -6.39
C SER A 110 11.04 6.21 -5.06
N ALA A 111 9.81 5.75 -4.80
CA ALA A 111 9.48 5.04 -3.57
C ALA A 111 10.27 3.73 -3.43
N ALA A 112 10.47 2.99 -4.52
CA ALA A 112 11.31 1.79 -4.52
C ALA A 112 12.78 2.12 -4.21
N GLY A 113 13.33 3.19 -4.81
CA GLY A 113 14.69 3.66 -4.54
C GLY A 113 14.85 4.16 -3.10
N GLU A 114 13.88 4.90 -2.58
CA GLU A 114 13.84 5.36 -1.19
C GLU A 114 13.76 4.19 -0.21
N ALA A 115 12.94 3.17 -0.50
CA ALA A 115 12.85 1.97 0.33
C ALA A 115 14.18 1.18 0.34
N GLU A 116 14.85 1.07 -0.81
CA GLU A 116 16.18 0.43 -0.88
C GLU A 116 17.23 1.22 -0.09
N ALA A 117 17.24 2.55 -0.25
CA ALA A 117 18.13 3.43 0.50
C ALA A 117 17.87 3.35 2.00
N MET A 118 16.61 3.32 2.42
CA MET A 118 16.20 3.16 3.81
C MET A 118 16.67 1.80 4.37
N ARG A 119 16.50 0.72 3.60
CA ARG A 119 16.96 -0.62 4.01
C ARG A 119 18.48 -0.63 4.19
N LYS A 120 19.22 -0.05 3.24
CA LYS A 120 20.69 0.03 3.31
C LYS A 120 21.17 0.88 4.49
N SER A 121 20.50 2.00 4.78
CA SER A 121 20.81 2.81 5.98
C SER A 121 20.55 2.01 7.25
N ALA A 122 19.40 1.33 7.35
CA ALA A 122 19.05 0.51 8.50
C ALA A 122 20.03 -0.65 8.72
N GLU A 123 20.48 -1.32 7.64
CA GLU A 123 21.51 -2.36 7.70
C GLU A 123 22.85 -1.80 8.24
N HIS A 124 23.28 -0.63 7.74
CA HIS A 124 24.51 0.02 8.20
C HIS A 124 24.43 0.49 9.66
N GLU A 125 23.30 1.07 10.05
CA GLU A 125 23.04 1.49 11.43
C GLU A 125 22.98 0.28 12.37
N ALA A 126 22.37 -0.83 11.94
CA ALA A 126 22.35 -2.07 12.70
C ALA A 126 23.75 -2.66 12.91
N GLU A 127 24.59 -2.67 11.86
CA GLU A 127 25.99 -3.12 11.98
C GLU A 127 26.77 -2.24 12.96
N THR A 128 26.64 -0.92 12.84
CA THR A 128 27.28 0.05 13.75
C THR A 128 26.82 -0.15 15.19
N LEU A 129 25.51 -0.34 15.40
CA LEU A 129 24.93 -0.59 16.72
C LEU A 129 25.41 -1.92 17.31
N LEU A 130 25.56 -2.96 16.50
CA LEU A 130 26.10 -4.24 16.94
C LEU A 130 27.56 -4.12 17.37
N GLU A 131 28.39 -3.39 16.63
CA GLU A 131 29.78 -3.16 17.02
C GLU A 131 29.88 -2.33 18.31
N ASP A 132 29.10 -1.25 18.45
CA ASP A 132 29.08 -0.47 19.68
C ASP A 132 28.56 -1.27 20.88
N ALA A 133 27.53 -2.10 20.66
CA ALA A 133 27.00 -3.01 21.68
C ALA A 133 28.05 -4.04 22.13
N LYS A 134 28.84 -4.60 21.20
CA LYS A 134 29.94 -5.52 21.53
C LYS A 134 31.02 -4.83 22.36
N VAL A 135 31.44 -3.63 21.95
CA VAL A 135 32.45 -2.83 22.67
C VAL A 135 31.96 -2.49 24.08
N SER A 136 30.72 -2.00 24.19
CA SER A 136 30.09 -1.67 25.46
C SER A 136 29.90 -2.90 26.36
N ALA A 137 29.51 -4.04 25.80
CA ALA A 137 29.40 -5.29 26.54
C ALA A 137 30.77 -5.76 27.08
N ALA A 138 31.82 -5.72 26.24
CA ALA A 138 33.18 -6.05 26.66
C ALA A 138 33.67 -5.12 27.79
N ALA A 139 33.43 -3.81 27.67
CA ALA A 139 33.76 -2.83 28.70
C ALA A 139 33.00 -3.11 30.02
N LEU A 140 31.72 -3.49 29.95
CA LEU A 140 30.93 -3.86 31.12
C LEU A 140 31.48 -5.11 31.80
N VAL A 141 31.88 -6.13 31.05
CA VAL A 141 32.49 -7.35 31.60
C VAL A 141 33.79 -7.03 32.33
N VAL A 142 34.70 -6.25 31.71
CA VAL A 142 35.96 -5.84 32.35
C VAL A 142 35.70 -5.04 33.63
N ARG A 143 34.74 -4.10 33.61
CA ARG A 143 34.36 -3.34 34.81
C ARG A 143 33.81 -4.25 35.92
N ARG A 144 32.99 -5.23 35.56
CA ARG A 144 32.41 -6.21 36.51
C ARG A 144 33.49 -7.10 37.10
N GLN A 145 34.43 -7.55 36.29
CA GLN A 145 35.59 -8.32 36.74
C GLN A 145 36.41 -7.52 37.74
N LYS A 146 36.80 -6.28 37.39
CA LYS A 146 37.55 -5.41 38.30
C LYS A 146 36.83 -5.17 39.63
N MET A 147 35.52 -4.90 39.60
CA MET A 147 34.72 -4.77 40.83
C MET A 147 34.70 -6.05 41.66
N ALA A 148 34.70 -7.23 41.03
CA ALA A 148 34.77 -8.51 41.73
C ALA A 148 36.16 -8.73 42.35
N GLU A 149 37.23 -8.44 41.61
CA GLU A 149 38.62 -8.51 42.08
C GLU A 149 38.84 -7.55 43.27
N ASP A 150 38.36 -6.30 43.17
CA ASP A 150 38.43 -5.31 44.25
C ASP A 150 37.68 -5.78 45.51
N LYS A 151 36.51 -6.43 45.33
CA LYS A 151 35.73 -7.02 46.43
C LYS A 151 36.44 -8.22 47.07
N ILE A 152 37.03 -9.10 46.26
CA ILE A 152 37.82 -10.22 46.76
C ILE A 152 39.00 -9.70 47.56
N GLY A 153 39.77 -8.75 47.02
CA GLY A 153 40.90 -8.17 47.73
C GLY A 153 40.50 -7.46 49.04
N ALA A 154 39.35 -6.78 49.06
CA ALA A 154 38.81 -6.21 50.30
C ALA A 154 38.41 -7.29 51.31
N ALA A 155 37.77 -8.38 50.87
CA ALA A 155 37.40 -9.50 51.71
C ALA A 155 38.62 -10.24 52.27
N GLU A 156 39.66 -10.45 51.46
CA GLU A 156 40.94 -11.05 51.88
C GLU A 156 41.62 -10.21 52.97
N ARG A 157 41.72 -8.89 52.77
CA ARG A 157 42.27 -7.98 53.80
C ARG A 157 41.46 -8.06 55.10
N SER A 158 40.14 -8.09 55.00
CA SER A 158 39.26 -8.23 56.17
C SER A 158 39.42 -9.59 56.85
N ALA A 159 39.58 -10.67 56.11
CA ALA A 159 39.77 -12.02 56.64
C ALA A 159 41.11 -12.14 57.37
N ILE A 160 42.20 -11.62 56.78
CA ILE A 160 43.52 -11.57 57.41
C ILE A 160 43.45 -10.77 58.72
N ALA A 161 42.79 -9.61 58.71
CA ALA A 161 42.60 -8.80 59.91
C ALA A 161 41.82 -9.56 61.00
N ALA A 162 40.74 -10.27 60.62
CA ALA A 162 39.95 -11.07 61.55
C ALA A 162 40.75 -12.24 62.16
N ILE A 163 41.57 -12.94 61.36
CA ILE A 163 42.46 -14.01 61.85
C ILE A 163 43.48 -13.43 62.83
N ARG A 164 44.09 -12.28 62.50
CA ARG A 164 45.06 -11.61 63.39
C ARG A 164 44.42 -11.25 64.73
N VAL A 165 43.23 -10.67 64.73
CA VAL A 165 42.50 -10.34 65.96
C VAL A 165 42.20 -11.61 66.77
N LYS A 166 41.75 -12.69 66.11
CA LYS A 166 41.48 -13.97 66.78
C LYS A 166 42.74 -14.59 67.39
N ALA A 167 43.88 -14.52 66.70
CA ALA A 167 45.16 -15.00 67.19
C ALA A 167 45.66 -14.17 68.39
N VAL A 168 45.56 -12.84 68.32
CA VAL A 168 45.91 -11.94 69.44
C VAL A 168 45.03 -12.27 70.65
N ASN A 169 43.72 -12.39 70.47
CA ASN A 169 42.81 -12.70 71.56
C ASN A 169 43.12 -14.08 72.20
N ALA A 170 43.42 -15.10 71.37
CA ALA A 170 43.80 -16.42 71.86
C ALA A 170 45.12 -16.38 72.64
N ALA A 171 46.13 -15.66 72.13
CA ALA A 171 47.42 -15.49 72.79
C ALA A 171 47.28 -14.72 74.11
N THR A 172 46.52 -13.62 74.14
CA THR A 172 46.24 -12.86 75.37
C THR A 172 45.47 -13.72 76.38
N SER A 173 44.45 -14.47 75.95
CA SER A 173 43.72 -15.38 76.84
C SER A 173 44.63 -16.46 77.43
N ALA A 174 45.50 -17.07 76.61
CA ALA A 174 46.45 -18.06 77.07
C ALA A 174 47.48 -17.45 78.05
N ALA A 175 47.98 -16.24 77.77
CA ALA A 175 48.87 -15.52 78.66
C ALA A 175 48.21 -15.22 80.01
N VAL A 176 46.95 -14.76 80.02
CA VAL A 176 46.16 -14.57 81.25
C VAL A 176 46.05 -15.86 82.05
N THR A 177 45.74 -16.99 81.41
CA THR A 177 45.67 -18.29 82.08
C THR A 177 47.04 -18.72 82.64
N LEU A 178 48.12 -18.55 81.88
CA LEU A 178 49.47 -18.92 82.30
C LEU A 178 49.94 -18.08 83.49
N ILE A 179 49.67 -16.76 83.45
CA ILE A 179 49.94 -15.83 84.56
C ILE A 179 49.15 -16.30 85.78
N ALA A 180 47.84 -16.57 85.65
CA ALA A 180 47.02 -17.03 86.77
C ALA A 180 47.50 -18.34 87.40
N GLN A 181 48.09 -19.25 86.61
CA GLN A 181 48.66 -20.51 87.11
C GLN A 181 50.05 -20.35 87.73
N GLY A 182 50.85 -19.38 87.26
CA GLY A 182 52.21 -19.13 87.73
C GLY A 182 52.34 -18.02 88.79
N HIS A 183 51.22 -17.46 89.27
CA HIS A 183 51.18 -16.37 90.23
C HIS A 183 51.28 -16.91 91.67
N ASP A 184 52.35 -16.54 92.38
CA ASP A 184 52.53 -16.80 93.81
C ASP A 184 52.72 -15.48 94.58
N ALA A 185 52.50 -15.49 95.89
CA ALA A 185 52.59 -14.28 96.72
C ALA A 185 53.98 -13.59 96.69
N LYS A 186 55.03 -14.29 96.25
CA LYS A 186 56.39 -13.75 96.13
C LYS A 186 56.58 -13.01 94.80
N ALA A 187 56.00 -13.51 93.71
CA ALA A 187 55.94 -12.84 92.42
C ALA A 187 55.16 -11.52 92.53
N ASP A 188 54.01 -11.52 93.22
CA ASP A 188 53.16 -10.34 93.45
C ASP A 188 53.92 -9.23 94.17
N LYS A 189 54.60 -9.59 95.27
CA LYS A 189 55.40 -8.64 96.05
C LYS A 189 56.50 -8.00 95.19
N THR A 190 57.15 -8.79 94.35
CA THR A 190 58.21 -8.30 93.45
C THR A 190 57.66 -7.36 92.38
N LEU A 191 56.49 -7.67 91.80
CA LEU A 191 55.80 -6.80 90.84
C LEU A 191 55.33 -5.49 91.46
N VAL A 192 54.80 -5.54 92.69
CA VAL A 192 54.38 -4.37 93.46
C VAL A 192 55.57 -3.49 93.82
N ASP A 193 56.65 -4.07 94.33
CA ASP A 193 57.88 -3.32 94.65
C ASP A 193 58.50 -2.70 93.39
N GLY A 194 58.44 -3.39 92.24
CA GLY A 194 58.84 -2.88 90.93
C GLY A 194 57.97 -1.72 90.43
N ALA A 195 56.64 -1.84 90.52
CA ALA A 195 55.71 -0.77 90.15
C ALA A 195 55.86 0.46 91.07
N ILE A 196 56.06 0.27 92.38
CA ILE A 196 56.35 1.35 93.34
C ILE A 196 57.67 2.05 93.00
N LYS A 197 58.68 1.29 92.53
CA LYS A 197 59.97 1.84 92.09
C LYS A 197 59.88 2.61 90.78
N ASP A 198 59.11 2.13 89.80
CA ASP A 198 58.85 2.82 88.53
C ASP A 198 58.00 4.08 88.73
N LEU A 199 57.13 4.09 89.74
CA LEU A 199 56.40 5.25 90.24
C LEU A 199 57.20 6.09 91.25
N GLY A 200 58.54 5.97 91.27
CA GLY A 200 59.43 6.64 92.21
C GLY A 200 59.07 8.12 92.46
N PRO A 201 59.38 8.66 93.65
CA PRO A 201 58.79 9.88 94.17
C PRO A 201 58.90 11.00 93.15
N VAL A 202 57.74 11.46 92.67
CA VAL A 202 57.62 12.63 91.80
C VAL A 202 58.28 13.80 92.55
N ALA A 203 59.47 14.18 92.09
CA ALA A 203 60.14 15.41 92.46
C ALA A 203 59.61 16.57 91.61
#